data_AF-A0A2N2L3A5-F1
#
_entry.id   AF-A0A2N2L3A5-F1
#
_cell.length_a   1.000
_cell.length_b   1.000
_cell.length_c   1.000
_cell.angle_alpha   90.00
_cell.angle_beta   90.00
_cell.angle_gamma   90.00
#
_symmetry.space_group_name_H-M   'P 1'
#
loop_
_entity.id
_entity.type
_entity.pdbx_description
1 polymer ?
#
loop_
_entity_poly.entity_id
_entity_poly.type
_entity_poly.pdbx_seq_one_letter_code
_entity_poly.pdbx_strand_id
1 'polypeptide(L)'
;MGVEMNRYVTCCGLYCGACVSIFLQEKAEGNASLEKFSWEYEEELCPGCAAGENNHCEITACCIEHNVQICAFCPEFPCSVIRDFSRDEWPHHKEVLENLQRIKEVGIDQWLSEQKDKWSCPACQARNHWYQNKCYNCGAEWEARYKLD
;
A
#
# COMPACT_ATOMS: atom_id res chain seq x y z
N MET A 1 3.78 24.09 6.52
CA MET A 1 2.53 23.39 6.84
C MET A 1 2.65 22.00 6.25
N GLY A 2 3.16 21.04 7.02
CA GLY A 2 3.30 19.66 6.56
C GLY A 2 1.98 18.95 6.80
N VAL A 3 1.28 18.58 5.74
CA VAL A 3 0.17 17.63 5.85
C VAL A 3 0.80 16.32 6.33
N GLU A 4 0.42 15.86 7.52
CA GLU A 4 0.82 14.55 8.04
C GLU A 4 0.23 13.49 7.11
N MET A 5 1.06 12.97 6.19
CA MET A 5 0.64 11.95 5.24
C MET A 5 0.51 10.63 5.99
N ASN A 6 -0.69 10.06 6.00
CA ASN A 6 -0.94 8.74 6.56
C ASN A 6 0.03 7.73 5.92
N ARG A 7 0.79 6.98 6.74
CA ARG A 7 1.83 6.03 6.30
C ARG A 7 1.37 4.98 5.29
N TYR A 8 0.07 4.80 5.10
CA TYR A 8 -0.50 3.79 4.18
C TYR A 8 -0.95 4.34 2.83
N VAL A 9 -1.00 5.66 2.64
CA VAL A 9 -1.23 6.25 1.31
C VAL A 9 0.11 6.66 0.70
N THR A 10 0.35 6.24 -0.54
CA THR A 10 1.58 6.55 -1.27
C THR A 10 1.29 7.39 -2.51
N CYS A 11 2.34 8.02 -3.03
CA CYS A 11 2.28 8.81 -4.24
C CYS A 11 1.76 8.01 -5.45
N CYS A 12 2.09 6.71 -5.51
CA CYS A 12 1.70 5.80 -6.57
C CYS A 12 0.30 5.19 -6.37
N GLY A 13 -0.40 5.45 -5.26
CA GLY A 13 -1.74 4.91 -5.02
C GLY A 13 -1.77 3.44 -4.57
N LEU A 14 -0.63 2.87 -4.18
CA LEU A 14 -0.62 1.62 -3.42
C LEU A 14 -1.08 1.86 -1.99
N TYR A 15 -1.82 0.89 -1.44
CA TYR A 15 -2.13 0.87 -0.01
C TYR A 15 -1.06 0.11 0.77
N CYS A 16 -0.07 0.83 1.30
CA CYS A 16 1.04 0.24 2.05
C CYS A 16 0.59 -0.47 3.34
N GLY A 17 -0.64 -0.22 3.81
CA GLY A 17 -1.25 -0.95 4.92
C GLY A 17 -1.55 -2.42 4.62
N ALA A 18 -1.29 -2.90 3.41
CA ALA A 18 -1.33 -4.33 3.04
C ALA A 18 0.02 -4.85 2.50
N CYS A 19 1.10 -4.08 2.64
CA CYS A 19 2.45 -4.46 2.22
C CYS A 19 3.15 -5.31 3.29
N VAL A 20 3.77 -6.43 2.89
CA VAL A 20 4.52 -7.33 3.79
C VAL A 20 5.71 -6.61 4.43
N SER A 21 6.49 -5.86 3.64
CA SER A 21 7.66 -5.10 4.11
C SER A 21 7.28 -4.09 5.20
N ILE A 22 6.10 -3.45 5.07
CA ILE A 22 5.54 -2.54 6.08
C ILE A 22 5.07 -3.29 7.33
N PHE A 23 4.50 -4.49 7.20
CA PHE A 23 4.14 -5.32 8.36
C PHE A 23 5.38 -5.71 9.15
N LEU A 24 6.45 -6.12 8.46
CA LEU A 24 7.71 -6.47 9.09
C LEU A 24 8.36 -5.27 9.78
N GLN A 25 8.35 -4.09 9.12
CA GLN A 25 8.82 -2.83 9.72
C GLN A 25 8.07 -2.52 11.02
N GLU A 26 6.73 -2.52 10.99
CA GLU A 26 5.92 -2.23 12.18
C GLU A 26 6.10 -3.25 13.30
N LYS A 27 6.27 -4.53 12.94
CA LYS A 27 6.58 -5.57 13.91
C LYS A 27 7.92 -5.30 14.58
N ALA A 28 8.95 -4.92 13.80
CA ALA A 28 10.26 -4.55 14.33
C ALA A 28 10.21 -3.29 15.21
N GLU A 29 9.29 -2.37 14.92
CA GLU A 29 8.97 -1.18 15.74
C GLU A 29 8.16 -1.52 17.01
N GLY A 30 7.75 -2.78 17.22
CA GLY A 30 7.05 -3.24 18.40
C GLY A 30 5.52 -3.23 18.31
N ASN A 31 4.94 -3.23 17.10
CA ASN A 31 3.50 -3.33 16.92
C ASN A 31 2.95 -4.69 17.38
N ALA A 32 2.36 -4.74 18.57
CA ALA A 32 1.79 -5.94 19.17
C ALA A 32 0.70 -6.61 18.32
N SER A 33 -0.01 -5.88 17.44
CA SER A 33 -1.04 -6.49 16.57
C SER A 33 -0.44 -7.39 15.48
N LEU A 34 0.88 -7.34 15.29
CA LEU A 34 1.64 -8.11 14.30
C LEU A 34 2.57 -9.14 14.97
N GLU A 35 2.47 -9.37 16.28
CA GLU A 35 3.32 -10.34 17.00
C GLU A 35 3.27 -11.74 16.35
N LYS A 36 2.06 -12.18 16.00
CA LYS A 36 1.78 -13.47 15.35
C LYS A 36 2.04 -13.48 13.84
N PHE A 37 2.28 -12.32 13.22
CA PHE A 37 2.53 -12.24 11.78
C PHE A 37 3.93 -12.78 11.47
N SER A 38 4.04 -13.62 10.44
CA SER A 38 5.30 -14.12 9.89
C SER A 38 5.20 -14.18 8.37
N TRP A 39 6.32 -13.94 7.70
CA TRP A 39 6.46 -14.08 6.26
C TRP A 39 7.50 -15.16 5.97
N GLU A 40 7.23 -16.00 4.97
CA GLU A 40 8.04 -17.19 4.68
C GLU A 40 9.22 -16.91 3.73
N TYR A 41 9.14 -15.82 2.97
CA TYR A 41 10.20 -15.39 2.06
C TYR A 41 11.08 -14.32 2.69
N GLU A 42 12.29 -14.17 2.18
CA GLU A 42 13.14 -13.04 2.53
C GLU A 42 12.51 -11.75 2.03
N GLU A 43 12.48 -10.73 2.89
CA GLU A 43 11.83 -9.45 2.61
C GLU A 43 12.54 -8.36 3.42
N GLU A 44 12.76 -7.21 2.80
CA GLU A 44 13.43 -6.08 3.46
C GLU A 44 12.47 -5.23 4.28
N LEU A 45 12.97 -4.61 5.34
CA LEU A 45 12.18 -3.66 6.11
C LEU A 45 12.02 -2.36 5.33
N CYS A 46 10.78 -1.91 5.15
CA CYS A 46 10.49 -0.67 4.45
C CYS A 46 10.09 0.42 5.44
N PRO A 47 10.87 1.52 5.60
CA PRO A 47 10.49 2.64 6.46
C PRO A 47 9.36 3.49 5.86
N GLY A 48 8.92 3.17 4.63
CA GLY A 48 7.85 3.86 3.91
C GLY A 48 8.35 5.05 3.08
N CYS A 49 7.59 5.39 2.03
CA CYS A 49 7.98 6.45 1.09
C CYS A 49 8.09 7.84 1.73
N ALA A 50 7.46 8.05 2.90
CA ALA A 50 7.52 9.32 3.63
C ALA A 50 8.79 9.48 4.51
N ALA A 51 9.57 8.42 4.72
CA ALA A 51 10.70 8.43 5.65
C ALA A 51 12.00 9.08 5.11
N GLY A 52 12.06 9.42 3.82
CA GLY A 52 13.18 10.17 3.24
C GLY A 52 14.48 9.39 2.96
N GLU A 53 15.37 10.08 2.24
CA GLU A 53 16.76 9.81 1.82
C GLU A 53 17.13 8.55 1.00
N ASN A 54 16.29 7.52 0.86
CA ASN A 54 16.62 6.34 0.02
C ASN A 54 15.57 5.97 -1.05
N ASN A 55 14.64 6.86 -1.39
CA ASN A 55 13.63 6.55 -2.38
C ASN A 55 14.15 6.82 -3.80
N HIS A 56 14.83 5.84 -4.39
CA HIS A 56 15.12 5.78 -5.84
C HIS A 56 13.84 5.50 -6.68
N CYS A 57 12.66 5.80 -6.14
CA CYS A 57 11.38 5.55 -6.77
C CYS A 57 11.07 6.68 -7.76
N GLU A 58 11.02 6.33 -9.04
CA GLU A 58 10.70 7.25 -10.13
C GLU A 58 9.35 7.97 -9.94
N ILE A 59 8.33 7.27 -9.41
CA ILE A 59 7.00 7.87 -9.19
C ILE A 59 7.03 8.92 -8.08
N THR A 60 7.84 8.70 -7.03
CA THR A 60 8.02 9.70 -5.96
C THR A 60 8.72 10.94 -6.52
N ALA A 61 9.79 10.75 -7.30
CA ALA A 61 10.49 11.86 -7.94
C ALA A 61 9.57 12.64 -8.89
N CYS A 62 8.77 11.95 -9.70
CA CYS A 62 7.77 12.55 -10.60
C CYS A 62 6.71 13.36 -9.82
N CYS A 63 6.19 12.84 -8.71
CA CYS A 63 5.22 13.59 -7.88
C CYS A 63 5.82 14.86 -7.27
N ILE A 64 7.10 14.81 -6.85
CA ILE A 64 7.84 15.98 -6.35
C ILE A 64 8.01 17.02 -7.47
N GLU A 65 8.45 16.61 -8.66
CA GLU A 65 8.66 17.50 -9.82
C GLU A 65 7.35 18.19 -10.24
N HIS A 66 6.23 17.45 -10.25
CA HIS A 66 4.92 17.99 -10.58
C HIS A 66 4.24 18.71 -9.40
N ASN A 67 4.88 18.80 -8.23
CA ASN A 67 4.37 19.41 -7.01
C ASN A 67 2.99 18.87 -6.60
N VAL A 68 2.83 17.54 -6.63
CA VAL A 68 1.62 16.83 -6.21
C VAL A 68 1.93 15.81 -5.12
N GLN A 69 1.04 15.69 -4.14
CA GLN A 69 1.22 14.69 -3.07
C GLN A 69 0.98 13.26 -3.56
N ILE A 70 0.02 13.08 -4.47
CA ILE A 70 -0.39 11.80 -5.03
C ILE A 70 -0.56 11.96 -6.53
N CYS A 71 -0.13 10.96 -7.29
CA CYS A 71 -0.19 10.93 -8.75
C CYS A 71 -1.62 11.23 -9.28
N ALA A 72 -2.66 10.86 -8.54
CA ALA A 72 -4.06 11.15 -8.82
C ALA A 72 -4.37 12.65 -9.06
N PHE A 73 -3.59 13.54 -8.44
CA PHE A 73 -3.72 14.99 -8.56
C PHE A 73 -2.80 15.61 -9.61
N CYS A 74 -1.96 14.80 -10.27
CA CYS A 74 -1.16 15.26 -11.41
C CYS A 74 -2.09 15.61 -12.59
N PRO A 75 -1.91 16.77 -13.25
CA PRO A 75 -2.68 17.11 -14.44
C PRO A 75 -2.52 16.12 -15.60
N GLU A 76 -1.41 15.39 -15.63
CA GLU A 76 -1.10 14.38 -16.64
C GLU A 76 -1.65 12.99 -16.31
N PHE A 77 -2.25 12.81 -15.13
CA PHE A 77 -2.79 11.52 -14.72
C PHE A 77 -4.04 11.14 -15.54
N PRO A 78 -4.10 9.93 -16.12
CA PRO A 78 -3.07 8.89 -16.12
C PRO A 78 -2.01 9.09 -17.25
N CYS A 79 -0.73 9.07 -16.88
CA CYS A 79 0.41 9.13 -17.82
C CYS A 79 1.02 7.73 -18.10
N SER A 80 2.05 7.63 -18.94
CA SER A 80 2.71 6.34 -19.24
C SER A 80 3.38 5.74 -18.00
N VAL A 81 4.10 6.55 -17.22
CA VAL A 81 4.84 6.10 -16.01
C VAL A 81 3.95 5.26 -15.08
N ILE A 82 2.78 5.79 -14.72
CA ILE A 82 1.87 5.09 -13.80
C ILE A 82 1.12 3.92 -14.46
N ARG A 83 0.90 3.99 -15.77
CA ARG A 83 0.30 2.87 -16.54
C ARG A 83 1.27 1.70 -16.64
N ASP A 84 2.55 1.96 -16.87
CA ASP A 84 3.57 0.93 -16.97
C ASP A 84 3.81 0.29 -15.60
N PHE A 85 3.86 1.09 -14.53
CA PHE A 85 3.90 0.58 -13.15
C PHE A 85 2.71 -0.34 -12.83
N SER A 86 1.50 -0.02 -13.28
CA SER A 86 0.32 -0.88 -13.04
C SER A 86 0.33 -2.23 -13.78
N ARG A 87 1.33 -2.46 -14.64
CA ARG A 87 1.42 -3.62 -15.55
C ARG A 87 2.73 -4.39 -15.38
N ASP A 88 3.52 -4.07 -14.37
CA ASP A 88 4.76 -4.79 -14.09
C ASP A 88 4.48 -6.21 -13.55
N GLU A 89 5.55 -6.90 -13.17
CA GLU A 89 5.45 -8.27 -12.67
C GLU A 89 4.66 -8.40 -11.35
N TRP A 90 4.42 -7.32 -10.61
CA TRP A 90 3.84 -7.38 -9.27
C TRP A 90 2.31 -7.36 -9.31
N PRO A 91 1.63 -8.45 -8.91
CA PRO A 91 0.18 -8.57 -9.12
C PRO A 91 -0.65 -7.50 -8.40
N HIS A 92 -0.16 -7.02 -7.26
CA HIS A 92 -0.82 -6.00 -6.46
C HIS A 92 -0.71 -4.58 -7.05
N HIS A 93 0.17 -4.35 -8.03
CA HIS A 93 0.26 -3.07 -8.75
C HIS A 93 -0.89 -2.87 -9.74
N LYS A 94 -1.61 -3.93 -10.13
CA LYS A 94 -2.72 -3.85 -11.10
C LYS A 94 -3.87 -2.94 -10.67
N GLU A 95 -4.10 -2.79 -9.35
CA GLU A 95 -5.15 -1.91 -8.81
C GLU A 95 -4.72 -0.44 -8.70
N VAL A 96 -3.48 -0.08 -8.99
CA VAL A 96 -2.95 1.29 -8.81
C VAL A 96 -3.79 2.34 -9.54
N LEU A 97 -4.13 2.10 -10.82
CA LEU A 97 -4.92 3.07 -11.58
C LEU A 97 -6.31 3.26 -10.99
N GLU A 98 -6.95 2.18 -10.54
CA GLU A 98 -8.26 2.22 -9.88
C GLU A 98 -8.19 2.94 -8.54
N ASN A 99 -7.15 2.66 -7.74
CA ASN A 99 -6.93 3.34 -6.47
C ASN A 99 -6.72 4.85 -6.66
N LEU A 100 -5.88 5.25 -7.62
CA LEU A 100 -5.64 6.67 -7.91
C LEU A 100 -6.90 7.37 -8.41
N GLN A 101 -7.67 6.72 -9.28
CA GLN A 101 -8.96 7.23 -9.72
C GLN A 101 -9.93 7.38 -8.54
N ARG A 102 -9.99 6.38 -7.64
CA ARG A 102 -10.83 6.44 -6.44
C ARG A 102 -10.40 7.56 -5.49
N ILE A 103 -9.10 7.72 -5.24
CA ILE A 103 -8.56 8.83 -4.44
C ILE A 103 -9.00 10.19 -5.01
N LYS A 104 -8.98 10.34 -6.35
CA LYS A 104 -9.43 11.56 -7.02
C LYS A 104 -10.93 11.83 -6.81
N GLU A 105 -11.74 10.79 -6.75
CA GLU A 105 -13.20 10.87 -6.61
C GLU A 105 -13.66 11.14 -5.17
N VAL A 106 -13.08 10.44 -4.19
CA VAL A 106 -13.57 10.44 -2.81
C VAL A 106 -12.63 11.10 -1.81
N GLY A 107 -11.42 11.46 -2.24
CA GLY A 107 -10.38 11.98 -1.35
C GLY A 107 -9.65 10.88 -0.57
N ILE A 108 -8.55 11.27 0.06
CA ILE A 108 -7.60 10.36 0.72
C ILE A 108 -8.24 9.65 1.92
N ASP A 109 -8.94 10.39 2.78
CA ASP A 109 -9.45 9.83 4.05
C ASP A 109 -10.51 8.76 3.81
N GLN A 110 -11.43 9.01 2.88
CA GLN A 110 -12.45 8.04 2.51
C GLN A 110 -11.82 6.81 1.83
N TRP A 111 -10.87 7.01 0.91
CA TRP A 111 -10.16 5.89 0.29
C TRP A 111 -9.39 5.06 1.30
N LEU A 112 -8.71 5.68 2.27
CA LEU A 112 -8.02 4.97 3.36
C LEU A 112 -8.98 4.13 4.22
N SER A 113 -10.17 4.66 4.53
CA SER A 113 -11.20 3.89 5.23
C SER A 113 -11.62 2.67 4.42
N GLU A 114 -11.86 2.84 3.11
CA GLU A 114 -12.23 1.75 2.20
C GLU A 114 -11.13 0.68 2.11
N GLN A 115 -9.86 1.09 2.04
CA GLN A 115 -8.72 0.16 2.01
C GLN A 115 -8.56 -0.57 3.34
N LYS A 116 -8.74 0.11 4.48
CA LYS A 116 -8.70 -0.53 5.80
C LYS A 116 -9.72 -1.66 5.88
N ASP A 117 -10.96 -1.40 5.46
CA ASP A 117 -12.02 -2.41 5.46
C ASP A 117 -11.72 -3.54 4.46
N LYS A 118 -11.25 -3.19 3.25
CA LYS A 118 -10.89 -4.16 2.19
C LYS A 118 -9.78 -5.13 2.63
N TRP A 119 -8.83 -4.63 3.42
CA TRP A 119 -7.64 -5.32 3.88
C TRP A 119 -7.71 -5.70 5.37
N SER A 120 -8.91 -5.96 5.87
CA SER A 120 -9.13 -6.51 7.22
C SER A 120 -9.76 -7.90 7.16
N CYS A 121 -9.41 -8.73 8.14
CA CYS A 121 -9.99 -10.06 8.32
C CYS A 121 -11.50 -9.92 8.57
N PRO A 122 -12.36 -10.62 7.80
CA PRO A 122 -13.81 -10.49 7.96
C PRO A 122 -14.31 -11.00 9.33
N ALA A 123 -13.57 -11.88 9.98
CA ALA A 123 -13.95 -12.48 11.26
C ALA A 123 -13.48 -11.69 12.49
N CYS A 124 -12.25 -11.15 12.46
CA CYS A 124 -11.63 -10.52 13.64
C CYS A 124 -11.07 -9.12 13.39
N GLN A 125 -11.23 -8.58 12.18
CA GLN A 125 -10.79 -7.24 11.77
C GLN A 125 -9.27 -6.98 11.82
N ALA A 126 -8.45 -7.99 12.15
CA ALA A 126 -6.99 -7.90 12.03
C ALA A 126 -6.60 -7.52 10.59
N ARG A 127 -5.56 -6.68 10.44
CA ARG A 127 -5.07 -6.22 9.15
C ARG A 127 -4.48 -7.38 8.35
N ASN A 128 -4.69 -7.39 7.04
CA ASN A 128 -4.23 -8.43 6.14
C ASN A 128 -3.28 -7.86 5.07
N HIS A 129 -2.36 -8.69 4.57
CA HIS A 129 -1.48 -8.30 3.46
C HIS A 129 -2.02 -8.77 2.09
N TRP A 130 -1.47 -8.23 1.01
CA TRP A 130 -1.92 -8.44 -0.38
C TRP A 130 -2.12 -9.90 -0.79
N TYR A 131 -1.23 -10.77 -0.32
CA TYR A 131 -1.16 -12.20 -0.70
C TYR A 131 -1.79 -13.14 0.33
N GLN A 132 -2.42 -12.61 1.37
CA GLN A 132 -2.91 -13.42 2.47
C GLN A 132 -4.18 -14.19 2.07
N ASN A 133 -4.25 -15.47 2.42
CA ASN A 133 -5.43 -16.34 2.33
C ASN A 133 -5.87 -16.88 3.70
N LYS A 134 -5.10 -16.66 4.76
CA LYS A 134 -5.38 -17.13 6.12
C LYS A 134 -4.98 -16.09 7.16
N CYS A 135 -5.90 -15.71 8.05
CA CYS A 135 -5.65 -14.74 9.09
C CYS A 135 -4.62 -15.26 10.11
N TYR A 136 -3.51 -14.53 10.31
CA TYR A 136 -2.50 -14.86 11.32
C TYR A 136 -3.03 -14.73 12.76
N ASN A 137 -4.14 -14.01 12.99
CA ASN A 137 -4.68 -13.78 14.32
C ASN A 137 -5.74 -14.82 14.74
N CYS A 138 -6.74 -15.07 13.88
CA CYS A 138 -7.89 -15.94 14.20
C CYS A 138 -7.99 -17.22 13.34
N GLY A 139 -7.15 -17.37 12.32
CA GLY A 139 -7.13 -18.56 11.46
C GLY A 139 -8.23 -18.64 10.40
N ALA A 140 -9.13 -17.65 10.28
CA ALA A 140 -10.11 -17.59 9.19
C ALA A 140 -9.42 -17.62 7.81
N GLU A 141 -10.03 -18.30 6.84
CA GLU A 141 -9.49 -18.51 5.49
C GLU A 141 -10.36 -17.84 4.43
N TRP A 142 -9.75 -17.39 3.33
CA TRP A 142 -10.41 -16.78 2.18
C TRP A 142 -9.54 -16.94 0.92
N GLU A 143 -10.13 -16.73 -0.25
CA GLU A 143 -9.38 -16.66 -1.51
C GLU A 143 -8.49 -15.41 -1.53
N ALA A 144 -7.17 -15.60 -1.67
CA ALA A 144 -6.23 -14.48 -1.77
C ALA A 144 -6.58 -13.59 -2.96
N ARG A 145 -6.60 -12.28 -2.74
CA ARG A 145 -6.88 -11.29 -3.80
C ARG A 145 -5.79 -11.27 -4.86
N TYR A 146 -4.55 -11.51 -4.44
CA TYR A 146 -3.39 -11.66 -5.30
C TYR A 146 -2.64 -12.94 -4.96
N LYS A 147 -1.98 -13.51 -5.95
CA LYS A 147 -1.13 -14.70 -5.81
C LYS A 147 0.27 -14.30 -6.25
N LEU A 148 1.27 -14.69 -5.48
CA LEU A 148 2.65 -14.68 -5.95
C LEU A 148 2.77 -15.84 -6.94
N ASP A 149 3.15 -15.54 -8.18
CA ASP A 149 3.41 -16.55 -9.21
C ASP A 149 4.80 -17.19 -9.02
#